data_AF-A0ABD0Q0G2-F1
#
_entry.id   AF-A0ABD0Q0G2-F1
#
_cell.length_a   1.000
_cell.length_b   1.000
_cell.length_c   1.000
_cell.angle_alpha   90.00
_cell.angle_beta   90.00
_cell.angle_gamma   90.00
#
_symmetry.space_group_name_H-M   'P 1'
#
loop_
_entity.id
_entity.type
_entity.pdbx_description
1 polymer ?
#
loop_
_entity_poly.entity_id
_entity_poly.type
_entity_poly.pdbx_seq_one_letter_code
_entity_poly.pdbx_strand_id
1 'polypeptide(L)' 'TLLQAWVPLLPSWQCKKRYGERFTSHDMLCAGSMTSDLRKHADSCQGDSGGPLVCQGEAGRWVLTGVISWGHGCGDPS' A
#
# COMPACT_ATOMS: atom_id res chain seq x y z
N THR A 1 -16.80 4.19 11.78
CA THR A 1 -16.42 5.45 11.12
C THR A 1 -15.42 5.14 10.03
N LEU A 2 -15.36 5.95 8.96
CA LEU A 2 -14.35 5.75 7.91
C LEU A 2 -12.97 6.21 8.42
N LEU A 3 -11.92 5.45 8.11
CA LEU A 3 -10.54 5.76 8.46
C LEU A 3 -9.72 5.98 7.18
N GLN A 4 -8.61 6.70 7.32
CA GLN A 4 -7.63 6.91 6.25
C GLN A 4 -6.22 7.00 6.83
N ALA A 5 -5.23 6.66 6.03
CA ALA A 5 -3.82 6.78 6.39
C ALA A 5 -2.96 7.17 5.18
N TRP A 6 -1.83 7.80 5.47
CA TRP A 6 -0.86 8.18 4.45
C TRP A 6 0.23 7.11 4.35
N VAL A 7 0.45 6.63 3.13
CA VAL A 7 1.48 5.62 2.83
C VAL A 7 2.25 6.02 1.58
N PRO A 8 3.58 5.82 1.54
CA PRO A 8 4.35 6.01 0.33
C PRO A 8 4.17 4.83 -0.62
N LEU A 9 4.27 5.10 -1.92
CA LEU A 9 4.44 4.04 -2.92
C LEU A 9 5.84 3.45 -2.81
N LEU A 10 5.93 2.13 -2.91
CA LEU A 10 7.19 1.41 -2.85
C LEU A 10 7.65 1.02 -4.26
N PRO A 11 8.97 1.06 -4.55
CA PRO A 11 9.50 0.57 -5.81
C PRO A 11 9.15 -0.91 -6.05
N SER A 12 8.80 -1.27 -7.28
CA SER A 12 8.38 -2.63 -7.66
C SER A 12 9.42 -3.71 -7.30
N TRP A 13 10.72 -3.38 -7.31
CA TRP A 13 11.77 -4.33 -6.92
C TRP A 13 11.71 -4.68 -5.42
N GLN A 14 11.30 -3.74 -4.57
CA GLN A 14 11.12 -4.00 -3.14
C GLN A 14 9.92 -4.91 -2.91
N CYS A 15 8.82 -4.64 -3.60
CA CYS A 15 7.65 -5.51 -3.63
C CYS A 15 8.01 -6.94 -4.07
N LYS A 16 8.76 -7.06 -5.18
CA LYS A 16 9.19 -8.37 -5.69
C LYS A 16 10.09 -9.08 -4.69
N LYS A 17 10.98 -8.36 -3.99
CA LYS A 17 11.81 -8.94 -2.92
C LYS A 17 10.97 -9.48 -1.76
N ARG A 18 9.90 -8.79 -1.36
CA ARG A 18 9.03 -9.20 -0.24
C ARG A 18 8.06 -10.34 -0.62
N TYR A 19 7.42 -10.24 -1.78
CA TYR A 19 6.31 -11.11 -2.17
C TYR A 19 6.68 -12.18 -3.20
N GLY A 20 7.89 -12.14 -3.77
CA GLY A 20 8.37 -13.13 -4.73
C GLY A 20 7.46 -13.27 -5.94
N GLU A 21 7.12 -14.51 -6.31
CA GLU A 21 6.26 -14.80 -7.46
C GLU A 21 4.80 -14.38 -7.31
N ARG A 22 4.35 -14.04 -6.09
CA ARG A 22 2.99 -13.51 -5.89
C ARG A 22 2.83 -12.08 -6.40
N PHE A 23 3.93 -11.35 -6.59
CA PHE A 23 3.91 -9.98 -7.08
C PHE A 23 4.33 -9.89 -8.55
N THR A 24 3.50 -9.23 -9.35
CA THR A 24 3.74 -8.95 -10.77
C THR A 24 3.73 -7.44 -11.00
N SER A 25 4.87 -6.86 -11.36
CA SER A 25 5.05 -5.40 -11.47
C SER A 25 4.26 -4.74 -12.60
N HIS A 26 3.68 -5.51 -13.52
CA HIS A 26 2.87 -5.00 -14.62
C HIS A 26 1.50 -4.51 -14.15
N ASP A 27 0.85 -5.26 -13.24
CA ASP A 27 -0.53 -5.00 -12.81
C ASP A 27 -0.65 -4.69 -11.31
N MET A 28 0.47 -4.74 -10.58
CA MET A 28 0.50 -4.55 -9.13
C MET A 28 1.46 -3.45 -8.71
N LEU A 29 1.07 -2.76 -7.66
CA LEU A 29 1.87 -1.79 -6.92
C LEU A 29 1.78 -2.10 -5.42
N CYS A 30 2.75 -1.65 -4.64
CA CYS A 30 2.63 -1.68 -3.18
C CYS A 30 2.74 -0.28 -2.61
N ALA A 31 2.02 -0.07 -1.52
CA ALA A 31 2.12 1.11 -0.69
C ALA A 31 2.21 0.67 0.77
N GLY A 32 3.04 1.34 1.56
CA GLY A 32 3.21 0.96 2.96
C GLY A 32 4.51 1.46 3.56
N SER A 33 4.75 1.11 4.81
CA SER A 33 5.90 1.56 5.57
C SER A 33 6.94 0.45 5.72
N MET A 34 8.20 0.76 5.40
CA MET A 34 9.34 -0.15 5.61
C MET A 34 10.15 0.24 6.85
N THR A 35 9.65 1.16 7.69
CA THR A 35 10.32 1.52 8.93
C THR A 35 9.96 0.54 10.05
N SER A 36 10.93 0.26 10.91
CA SER A 36 10.75 -0.47 12.16
C SER A 36 10.02 0.35 13.24
N ASP A 37 9.77 1.65 12.99
CA ASP A 37 8.95 2.49 13.88
C ASP A 37 7.47 2.20 13.67
N LEU A 38 6.91 1.36 14.54
CA LEU A 38 5.50 0.96 14.53
C LEU A 38 4.53 2.14 14.56
N ARG A 39 4.91 3.30 15.10
CA ARG A 39 4.03 4.50 15.11
C ARG A 39 3.86 5.14 13.74
N LYS A 40 4.75 4.81 12.80
CA LYS A 40 4.72 5.26 11.40
C LYS A 40 4.33 4.13 10.46
N HIS A 41 3.82 3.03 11.00
CA HIS A 41 3.33 1.91 10.23
C HIS A 41 1.82 2.07 10.05
N ALA A 42 1.41 2.23 8.80
CA ALA A 42 0.02 2.23 8.40
C ALA A 42 -0.16 1.09 7.40
N ASP A 43 -1.22 0.32 7.59
CA ASP A 43 -1.50 -0.85 6.79
C ASP A 43 -3.00 -0.96 6.54
N SER A 44 -3.35 -1.51 5.38
CA SER A 44 -4.71 -1.94 5.10
C SER A 44 -4.96 -3.30 5.73
N CYS A 45 -6.14 -3.54 6.29
CA CYS A 45 -6.49 -4.81 6.90
C CYS A 45 -7.84 -5.35 6.39
N GLN A 46 -8.39 -6.31 7.12
CA GLN A 46 -9.67 -6.93 6.82
C GLN A 46 -10.78 -5.88 6.78
N GLY A 47 -11.51 -5.85 5.67
CA GLY A 47 -12.56 -4.87 5.41
C GLY A 47 -12.14 -3.69 4.54
N ASP A 48 -10.83 -3.51 4.30
CA ASP A 48 -10.33 -2.46 3.40
C ASP A 48 -10.21 -2.94 1.93
N SER A 49 -10.31 -4.24 1.67
CA SER A 49 -10.26 -4.81 0.31
C SER A 49 -11.31 -4.17 -0.61
N GLY A 50 -10.88 -3.76 -1.80
CA GLY A 50 -11.70 -2.98 -2.74
C GLY A 50 -11.68 -1.47 -2.47
N GLY A 51 -11.08 -1.03 -1.36
CA GLY A 51 -10.91 0.37 -1.02
C GLY A 51 -9.92 1.10 -1.94
N PRO A 52 -10.05 2.43 -2.08
CA PRO A 52 -9.24 3.21 -3.01
C PRO A 52 -7.86 3.56 -2.43
N LEU A 53 -6.81 3.40 -3.23
CA LEU A 53 -5.53 4.08 -3.03
C LEU A 53 -5.50 5.31 -3.94
N VAL A 54 -5.47 6.51 -3.34
CA VAL A 54 -5.45 7.77 -4.08
C VAL A 54 -4.14 8.51 -3.90
N CYS A 55 -3.64 9.14 -4.97
CA CYS A 55 -2.49 10.02 -4.91
C CYS A 55 -2.87 11.43 -5.37
N GLN A 56 -2.25 12.43 -4.76
CA GLN A 56 -2.42 13.82 -5.17
C GLN A 56 -1.47 14.13 -6.34
N GLY A 57 -2.02 14.47 -7.50
CA GLY A 57 -1.26 14.87 -8.68
C GLY A 57 -0.78 16.32 -8.63
N GLU A 58 -0.02 16.74 -9.65
CA GLU A 58 0.65 18.05 -9.72
C GLU A 58 -0.28 19.26 -9.56
N ALA A 59 -1.55 19.13 -9.95
CA ALA A 59 -2.57 20.18 -9.84
C ALA A 59 -3.42 20.08 -8.56
N GLY A 60 -2.98 19.33 -7.54
CA GLY A 60 -3.70 19.13 -6.28
C GLY A 60 -4.91 18.19 -6.38
N ARG A 61 -5.20 17.65 -7.57
CA ARG A 61 -6.30 16.70 -7.80
C ARG A 61 -5.94 15.31 -7.31
N TRP A 62 -6.90 14.66 -6.67
CA TRP A 62 -6.81 13.27 -6.26
C TRP A 62 -7.10 12.34 -7.43
N VAL A 63 -6.20 11.39 -7.66
CA VAL A 63 -6.31 10.39 -8.72
C VAL A 63 -6.36 9.02 -8.06
N LEU A 64 -7.27 8.16 -8.51
CA LEU A 64 -7.29 6.75 -8.12
C LEU A 64 -6.09 6.05 -8.76
N THR A 65 -5.12 5.70 -7.93
CA THR A 65 -3.85 5.10 -8.36
C THR A 65 -3.90 3.58 -8.29
N GLY A 66 -4.67 3.03 -7.35
CA GLY A 66 -4.81 1.59 -7.18
C GLY A 66 -6.03 1.22 -6.34
N VAL A 67 -6.24 -0.09 -6.24
CA VAL A 67 -7.30 -0.68 -5.42
C VAL A 67 -6.65 -1.65 -4.44
N ILE A 68 -7.04 -1.57 -3.16
CA ILE A 68 -6.56 -2.48 -2.13
C ILE A 68 -7.01 -3.90 -2.50
N SER A 69 -6.05 -4.80 -2.73
CA SER A 69 -6.34 -6.16 -3.17
C SER A 69 -5.96 -7.17 -2.10
N TRP A 70 -4.67 -7.24 -1.74
CA TRP A 70 -4.13 -8.17 -0.77
C TRP A 70 -2.82 -7.64 -0.16
N GLY A 71 -2.42 -8.23 0.96
CA GLY A 71 -1.18 -7.94 1.68
C GLY A 71 -0.72 -9.17 2.47
N HIS A 72 0.33 -9.02 3.28
CA HIS A 72 0.79 -10.07 4.19
C HIS A 72 0.60 -9.63 5.63
N GLY A 73 -0.31 -10.29 6.35
CA GLY A 73 -0.69 -9.89 7.70
C GLY A 73 -1.41 -8.54 7.73
N CYS A 74 -1.61 -8.03 8.94
CA CYS A 74 -2.06 -6.66 9.18
C CYS A 74 -1.12 -6.01 10.20
N GLY A 75 -0.55 -4.85 9.88
CA GLY A 75 0.38 -4.14 10.74
C GLY A 75 1.63 -4.95 11.08
N ASP A 76 2.02 -5.88 10.20
CA ASP A 76 3.17 -6.76 10.39
C ASP A 76 4.47 -6.00 10.06
N PRO A 77 5.37 -5.79 11.04
CA PRO A 77 6.62 -5.07 10.83
C PRO A 77 7.71 -5.89 10.11
N SER A 78 7.40 -7.12 9.68
CA SER A 78 8.36 -8.11 9.16
C SER A 78 9.29 -7.62 8.06
#